data_AF-A0A370NJS0-F1
#
_entry.id   AF-A0A370NJS0-F1
#
_cell.length_a   1.000
_cell.length_b   1.000
_cell.length_c   1.000
_cell.angle_alpha   90.00
_cell.angle_beta   90.00
_cell.angle_gamma   90.00
#
_symmetry.space_group_name_H-M   'P 1'
#
loop_
_entity.id
_entity.type
_entity.pdbx_description
1 polymer ?
#
loop_
_entity_poly.entity_id
_entity_poly.type
_entity_poly.pdbx_seq_one_letter_code
_entity_poly.pdbx_strand_id
1 'polypeptide(L)'
;MTGPRIQTMRKQKEPSDAMLPTLARLHREVRTMTRRMHRKSMLRARDGVDDYAENLSAVINDILDQSAASHEKVICFASASQFGIPMHHHSERCRLAALYTGSSAMRVLYWTAVRRMRSSWPPLQAESDLDARSCKSHVNAAFAPAPKSPETVLCTKCETLRIDSLSSHGHDALHPISGIHFRCIGSGVLVEAIEHECRICCTTWTRHRSASSLFVSWSISTQG
;
A
#
# COMPACT_ATOMS: atom_id res chain seq x y z
N MET A 1 43.14 -36.15 -40.93
CA MET A 1 42.42 -34.95 -41.39
C MET A 1 41.44 -34.57 -40.30
N THR A 2 41.72 -33.44 -39.67
CA THR A 2 41.02 -32.78 -38.57
C THR A 2 39.71 -32.14 -39.03
N GLY A 3 38.69 -32.17 -38.17
CA GLY A 3 37.51 -31.31 -38.29
C GLY A 3 36.62 -31.42 -37.05
N PRO A 4 36.71 -30.49 -36.08
CA PRO A 4 35.85 -30.50 -34.91
C PRO A 4 34.48 -29.90 -35.22
N ARG A 5 33.42 -30.61 -34.81
CA ARG A 5 32.01 -30.20 -34.94
C ARG A 5 31.70 -29.16 -33.86
N ILE A 6 31.68 -27.89 -34.25
CA ILE A 6 31.33 -26.75 -33.39
C ILE A 6 29.88 -26.94 -32.90
N GLN A 7 29.73 -27.19 -31.60
CA GLN A 7 28.46 -27.08 -30.90
C GLN A 7 28.04 -25.62 -30.91
N THR A 8 26.96 -25.31 -31.61
CA THR A 8 26.31 -24.01 -31.52
C THR A 8 25.70 -23.86 -30.13
N MET A 9 26.34 -23.02 -29.30
CA MET A 9 25.79 -22.58 -28.04
C MET A 9 24.43 -21.92 -28.26
N ARG A 10 23.37 -22.57 -27.76
CA ARG A 10 22.06 -21.96 -27.57
C ARG A 10 22.24 -20.75 -26.65
N LYS A 11 22.22 -19.56 -27.26
CA LYS A 11 22.14 -18.27 -26.58
C LYS A 11 20.91 -18.30 -25.67
N GLN A 12 21.10 -18.48 -24.37
CA GLN A 12 20.05 -18.36 -23.37
C GLN A 12 19.55 -16.91 -23.42
N LYS A 13 18.45 -16.69 -24.14
CA LYS A 13 17.75 -15.41 -24.21
C LYS A 13 17.19 -15.08 -22.83
N GLU A 14 17.46 -13.88 -22.37
CA GLU A 14 17.56 -13.55 -20.95
C GLU A 14 16.24 -13.69 -20.15
N PRO A 15 16.29 -14.22 -18.91
CA PRO A 15 15.14 -14.32 -18.00
C PRO A 15 14.66 -12.96 -17.44
N SER A 16 15.43 -11.88 -17.62
CA SER A 16 15.15 -10.50 -17.21
C SER A 16 14.00 -9.85 -18.00
N ASP A 17 13.96 -10.06 -19.32
CA ASP A 17 12.98 -9.42 -20.20
C ASP A 17 11.53 -9.88 -19.95
N ALA A 18 11.35 -11.13 -19.50
CA ALA A 18 10.03 -11.67 -19.13
C ALA A 18 9.57 -11.24 -17.72
N MET A 19 10.48 -10.71 -16.89
CA MET A 19 10.19 -10.38 -15.50
C MET A 19 9.36 -9.11 -15.37
N LEU A 20 9.69 -8.06 -16.14
CA LEU A 20 9.01 -6.76 -16.06
C LEU A 20 7.52 -6.84 -16.42
N PRO A 21 7.10 -7.49 -17.53
CA PRO A 21 5.68 -7.66 -17.84
C PRO A 21 4.93 -8.48 -16.77
N THR A 22 5.61 -9.47 -16.20
CA THR A 22 5.05 -10.29 -15.13
C THR A 22 4.82 -9.47 -13.87
N LEU A 23 5.80 -8.66 -13.44
CA LEU A 23 5.65 -7.76 -12.30
C LEU A 23 4.53 -6.73 -12.54
N ALA A 24 4.42 -6.18 -13.75
CA ALA A 24 3.34 -5.27 -14.11
C ALA A 24 1.94 -5.93 -14.01
N ARG A 25 1.83 -7.20 -14.41
CA ARG A 25 0.59 -7.98 -14.25
C ARG A 25 0.27 -8.20 -12.77
N LEU A 26 1.24 -8.67 -11.98
CA LEU A 26 1.09 -8.89 -10.54
C LEU A 26 0.71 -7.60 -9.82
N HIS A 27 1.29 -6.47 -10.22
CA HIS A 27 0.93 -5.17 -9.69
C HIS A 27 -0.55 -4.83 -9.91
N ARG A 28 -1.10 -5.10 -11.10
CA ARG A 28 -2.54 -4.92 -11.37
C ARG A 28 -3.40 -5.84 -10.50
N GLU A 29 -2.96 -7.08 -10.30
CA GLU A 29 -3.66 -8.03 -9.43
C GLU A 29 -3.69 -7.54 -7.97
N VAL A 30 -2.56 -7.06 -7.45
CA VAL A 30 -2.50 -6.45 -6.11
C VAL A 30 -3.46 -5.27 -6.01
N ARG A 31 -3.51 -4.36 -7.00
CA ARG A 31 -4.48 -3.24 -6.99
C ARG A 31 -5.92 -3.73 -6.96
N THR A 32 -6.24 -4.73 -7.77
CA THR A 32 -7.59 -5.31 -7.81
C THR A 32 -7.95 -5.93 -6.47
N MET A 33 -7.04 -6.66 -5.84
CA MET A 33 -7.24 -7.26 -4.53
C MET A 33 -7.36 -6.20 -3.43
N THR A 34 -6.49 -5.19 -3.40
CA THR A 34 -6.56 -4.05 -2.45
C THR A 34 -7.93 -3.36 -2.53
N ARG A 35 -8.42 -3.07 -3.73
CA ARG A 35 -9.75 -2.48 -3.93
C ARG A 35 -10.87 -3.39 -3.47
N ARG A 36 -10.76 -4.70 -3.72
CA ARG A 36 -11.74 -5.70 -3.24
C ARG A 36 -11.79 -5.73 -1.71
N MET A 37 -10.64 -5.71 -1.03
CA MET A 37 -10.54 -5.68 0.42
C MET A 37 -11.15 -4.41 1.00
N HIS A 38 -10.78 -3.24 0.47
CA HIS A 38 -11.33 -1.96 0.91
C HIS A 38 -12.86 -1.89 0.74
N ARG A 39 -13.39 -2.33 -0.41
CA ARG A 39 -14.85 -2.36 -0.61
C ARG A 39 -15.54 -3.31 0.38
N LYS A 40 -14.96 -4.48 0.64
CA LYS A 40 -15.51 -5.44 1.60
C LYS A 40 -15.46 -4.90 3.03
N SER A 41 -14.39 -4.22 3.45
CA SER A 41 -14.31 -3.64 4.79
C SER A 41 -15.31 -2.49 4.96
N MET A 42 -15.47 -1.64 3.94
CA MET A 42 -16.48 -0.58 3.94
C MET A 42 -17.93 -1.12 4.00
N LEU A 43 -18.19 -2.28 3.41
CA LEU A 43 -19.50 -2.93 3.52
C LEU A 43 -19.77 -3.48 4.93
N ARG A 44 -18.73 -3.94 5.64
CA ARG A 44 -18.84 -4.42 7.03
C ARG A 44 -19.07 -3.27 8.02
N ALA A 45 -18.45 -2.12 7.78
CA ALA A 45 -18.58 -0.95 8.65
C ALA A 45 -19.94 -0.23 8.59
N ARG A 46 -20.92 -0.73 7.81
CA ARG A 46 -22.23 -0.06 7.61
C ARG A 46 -23.12 -0.07 8.85
N ASP A 47 -22.84 -0.89 9.85
CA ASP A 47 -23.65 -1.03 11.07
C ASP A 47 -23.22 -0.12 12.24
N GLY A 48 -22.16 0.68 12.05
CA GLY A 48 -21.78 1.78 12.96
C GLY A 48 -20.78 1.43 14.06
N VAL A 49 -19.79 2.31 14.23
CA VAL A 49 -18.70 2.30 15.24
C VAL A 49 -17.69 1.15 15.14
N ASP A 50 -17.57 0.49 13.99
CA ASP A 50 -16.51 -0.51 13.82
C ASP A 50 -15.20 0.11 13.32
N ASP A 51 -14.08 -0.24 13.95
CA ASP A 51 -12.75 0.16 13.52
C ASP A 51 -12.47 -0.37 12.11
N TYR A 52 -12.22 0.54 11.17
CA TYR A 52 -11.86 0.22 9.79
C TYR A 52 -10.66 -0.74 9.72
N ALA A 53 -9.69 -0.61 10.63
CA ALA A 53 -8.52 -1.47 10.69
C ALA A 53 -8.88 -2.90 11.12
N GLU A 54 -9.77 -3.06 12.08
CA GLU A 54 -10.27 -4.38 12.52
C GLU A 54 -11.09 -5.05 11.43
N ASN A 55 -12.00 -4.30 10.79
CA ASN A 55 -12.79 -4.77 9.65
C ASN A 55 -11.91 -5.22 8.49
N LEU A 56 -10.88 -4.44 8.18
CA LEU A 56 -9.94 -4.76 7.13
C LEU A 56 -9.10 -6.00 7.49
N SER A 57 -8.64 -6.11 8.74
CA SER A 57 -7.92 -7.30 9.25
C SER A 57 -8.78 -8.55 9.12
N ALA A 58 -10.05 -8.49 9.54
CA ALA A 58 -10.99 -9.60 9.40
C ALA A 58 -11.20 -10.01 7.94
N VAL A 59 -11.38 -9.04 7.02
CA VAL A 59 -11.53 -9.33 5.58
C VAL A 59 -10.28 -9.99 5.01
N ILE A 60 -9.09 -9.54 5.41
CA ILE A 60 -7.81 -10.12 4.95
C ILE A 60 -7.66 -11.56 5.46
N ASN A 61 -7.96 -11.81 6.74
CA ASN A 61 -7.92 -13.15 7.34
C ASN A 61 -8.87 -14.10 6.62
N ASP A 62 -10.12 -13.68 6.39
CA ASP A 62 -11.11 -14.48 5.67
C ASP A 62 -10.62 -14.87 4.26
N ILE A 63 -10.00 -13.93 3.54
CA ILE A 63 -9.44 -14.22 2.21
C ILE A 63 -8.30 -15.23 2.33
N LEU A 64 -7.37 -15.05 3.27
CA LEU A 64 -6.22 -15.96 3.43
C LEU A 64 -6.61 -17.37 3.84
N ASP A 65 -7.68 -17.53 4.60
CA ASP A 65 -8.17 -18.83 5.05
C ASP A 65 -9.05 -19.52 4.00
N GLN A 66 -9.80 -18.76 3.19
CA GLN A 66 -10.58 -19.31 2.08
C GLN A 66 -9.75 -19.61 0.83
N SER A 67 -8.61 -18.94 0.63
CA SER A 67 -7.76 -19.16 -0.54
C SER A 67 -7.06 -20.52 -0.49
N ALA A 68 -7.40 -21.42 -1.42
CA ALA A 68 -6.64 -22.65 -1.65
C ALA A 68 -5.34 -22.39 -2.45
N ALA A 69 -5.35 -21.38 -3.32
CA ALA A 69 -4.25 -21.10 -4.24
C ALA A 69 -3.09 -20.32 -3.57
N SER A 70 -1.86 -20.83 -3.71
CA SER A 70 -0.64 -20.16 -3.22
C SER A 70 -0.46 -18.76 -3.80
N HIS A 71 -0.84 -18.55 -5.06
CA HIS A 71 -0.77 -17.25 -5.73
C HIS A 71 -1.64 -16.21 -5.02
N GLU A 72 -2.90 -16.52 -4.75
CA GLU A 72 -3.85 -15.59 -4.12
C GLU A 72 -3.40 -15.19 -2.71
N LYS A 73 -2.82 -16.12 -1.94
CA LYS A 73 -2.24 -15.83 -0.62
C LYS A 73 -1.15 -14.76 -0.68
N VAL A 74 -0.24 -14.87 -1.66
CA VAL A 74 0.85 -13.89 -1.82
C VAL A 74 0.32 -12.54 -2.29
N ILE A 75 -0.66 -12.52 -3.20
CA ILE A 75 -1.33 -11.28 -3.63
C ILE A 75 -2.06 -10.63 -2.45
N CYS A 76 -2.79 -11.41 -1.65
CA CYS A 76 -3.49 -10.95 -0.46
C CYS A 76 -2.52 -10.33 0.56
N PHE A 77 -1.40 -11.02 0.84
CA PHE A 77 -0.36 -10.51 1.72
C PHE A 77 0.28 -9.21 1.20
N ALA A 78 0.55 -9.14 -0.10
CA ALA A 78 1.07 -7.93 -0.72
C ALA A 78 0.06 -6.77 -0.67
N SER A 79 -1.23 -7.03 -0.86
CA SER A 79 -2.30 -6.03 -0.68
C SER A 79 -2.41 -5.56 0.76
N ALA A 80 -2.33 -6.46 1.75
CA ALA A 80 -2.32 -6.10 3.17
C ALA A 80 -1.16 -5.15 3.50
N SER A 81 0.02 -5.35 2.91
CA SER A 81 1.17 -4.46 3.10
C SER A 81 0.91 -3.02 2.63
N GLN A 82 -0.05 -2.79 1.72
CA GLN A 82 -0.40 -1.45 1.26
C GLN A 82 -1.17 -0.65 2.32
N PHE A 83 -1.86 -1.34 3.22
CA PHE A 83 -2.62 -0.72 4.30
C PHE A 83 -1.82 -0.60 5.60
N GLY A 84 -0.61 -1.13 5.65
CA GLY A 84 0.22 -1.14 6.86
C GLY A 84 -0.26 -2.11 7.95
N ILE A 85 -1.22 -2.97 7.66
CA ILE A 85 -1.76 -3.94 8.61
C ILE A 85 -0.69 -4.99 8.95
N PRO A 86 -0.34 -5.20 10.22
CA PRO A 86 0.66 -6.18 10.63
C PRO A 86 0.11 -7.60 10.43
N MET A 87 0.76 -8.37 9.55
CA MET A 87 0.34 -9.73 9.18
C MET A 87 1.35 -10.80 9.62
N HIS A 88 1.93 -10.65 10.80
CA HIS A 88 3.00 -11.54 11.30
C HIS A 88 2.61 -13.01 11.25
N HIS A 89 1.42 -13.33 11.75
CA HIS A 89 0.91 -14.70 11.84
C HIS A 89 0.79 -15.39 10.47
N HIS A 90 0.55 -14.62 9.41
CA HIS A 90 0.39 -15.13 8.05
C HIS A 90 1.67 -15.05 7.21
N SER A 91 2.70 -14.37 7.71
CA SER A 91 3.94 -14.11 6.96
C SER A 91 4.66 -15.39 6.53
N GLU A 92 4.66 -16.42 7.38
CA GLU A 92 5.29 -17.71 7.09
C GLU A 92 4.46 -18.54 6.10
N ARG A 93 3.13 -18.59 6.28
CA ARG A 93 2.20 -19.22 5.32
C ARG A 93 2.37 -18.61 3.92
N CYS A 94 2.50 -17.28 3.84
CA CYS A 94 2.70 -16.57 2.58
C CYS A 94 4.12 -16.74 2.03
N ARG A 95 5.14 -16.91 2.89
CA ARG A 95 6.51 -17.25 2.48
C ARG A 95 6.54 -18.57 1.74
N LEU A 96 5.96 -19.60 2.35
CA LEU A 96 5.87 -20.93 1.77
C LEU A 96 5.09 -20.88 0.45
N ALA A 97 3.94 -20.19 0.42
CA ALA A 97 3.16 -19.99 -0.80
C ALA A 97 4.00 -19.36 -1.93
N ALA A 98 4.78 -18.31 -1.64
CA ALA A 98 5.65 -17.67 -2.62
C ALA A 98 6.74 -18.61 -3.15
N LEU A 99 7.33 -19.44 -2.29
CA LEU A 99 8.30 -20.45 -2.68
C LEU A 99 7.68 -21.54 -3.56
N TYR A 100 6.49 -22.04 -3.18
CA TYR A 100 5.78 -23.09 -3.92
C TYR A 100 5.25 -22.65 -5.29
N THR A 101 5.02 -21.35 -5.52
CA THR A 101 4.63 -20.87 -6.87
C THR A 101 5.72 -21.07 -7.93
N GLY A 102 6.98 -21.26 -7.52
CA GLY A 102 8.13 -21.35 -8.44
C GLY A 102 8.47 -20.05 -9.20
N SER A 103 7.70 -18.97 -9.02
CA SER A 103 7.88 -17.72 -9.75
C SER A 103 8.82 -16.76 -9.01
N SER A 104 9.91 -16.36 -9.66
CA SER A 104 10.81 -15.31 -9.14
C SER A 104 10.09 -13.98 -8.91
N ALA A 105 9.14 -13.63 -9.78
CA ALA A 105 8.33 -12.42 -9.62
C ALA A 105 7.43 -12.50 -8.37
N MET A 106 6.93 -13.69 -8.01
CA MET A 106 6.20 -13.89 -6.75
C MET A 106 7.07 -13.74 -5.52
N ARG A 107 8.27 -14.32 -5.55
CA ARG A 107 9.23 -14.15 -4.46
C ARG A 107 9.60 -12.69 -4.27
N VAL A 108 9.83 -11.95 -5.36
CA VAL A 108 10.10 -10.50 -5.32
C VAL A 108 8.92 -9.74 -4.70
N LEU A 109 7.69 -10.03 -5.12
CA LEU A 109 6.51 -9.38 -4.55
C LEU A 109 6.40 -9.65 -3.04
N TYR A 110 6.52 -10.91 -2.62
CA TYR A 110 6.49 -11.30 -1.21
C TYR A 110 7.55 -10.54 -0.39
N TRP A 111 8.81 -10.56 -0.82
CA TRP A 111 9.88 -9.89 -0.09
C TRP A 111 9.72 -8.37 -0.05
N THR A 112 9.15 -7.78 -1.11
CA THR A 112 8.80 -6.35 -1.14
C THR A 112 7.73 -6.03 -0.09
N ALA A 113 6.70 -6.88 0.01
CA ALA A 113 5.65 -6.75 1.02
C ALA A 113 6.18 -6.91 2.46
N VAL A 114 7.04 -7.92 2.71
CA VAL A 114 7.70 -8.11 4.01
C VAL A 114 8.54 -6.90 4.41
N ARG A 115 9.35 -6.37 3.48
CA ARG A 115 10.18 -5.20 3.74
C ARG A 115 9.35 -3.98 4.14
N ARG A 116 8.18 -3.81 3.50
CA ARG A 116 7.24 -2.73 3.84
C ARG A 116 6.62 -2.90 5.22
N MET A 117 6.20 -4.11 5.56
CA MET A 117 5.57 -4.40 6.87
C MET A 117 6.57 -4.35 8.03
N ARG A 118 7.87 -4.65 7.80
CA ARG A 118 8.90 -4.55 8.85
C ARG A 118 9.02 -3.15 9.46
N SER A 119 8.67 -2.10 8.72
CA SER A 119 8.63 -0.73 9.25
C SER A 119 7.43 -0.45 10.16
N SER A 120 6.38 -1.28 10.10
CA SER A 120 5.18 -1.19 10.95
C SER A 120 5.13 -2.28 12.03
N TRP A 121 6.15 -3.14 12.11
CA TRP A 121 6.27 -4.13 13.17
C TRP A 121 6.68 -3.45 14.48
N PRO A 122 5.99 -3.72 15.60
CA PRO A 122 6.51 -3.34 16.90
C PRO A 122 7.95 -3.85 17.01
N PRO A 123 8.90 -3.05 17.54
CA PRO A 123 10.18 -3.59 17.94
C PRO A 123 9.89 -4.79 18.83
N LEU A 124 10.44 -5.96 18.50
CA LEU A 124 10.53 -7.05 19.45
C LEU A 124 11.13 -6.42 20.71
N GLN A 125 10.37 -6.42 21.81
CA GLN A 125 10.77 -5.79 23.06
C GLN A 125 12.16 -6.31 23.43
N ALA A 126 13.18 -5.50 23.13
CA ALA A 126 14.46 -5.59 23.79
C ALA A 126 14.19 -4.97 25.15
N GLU A 127 14.06 -5.83 26.16
CA GLU A 127 14.06 -5.41 27.54
C GLU A 127 15.31 -4.58 27.84
N SER A 128 15.13 -3.52 28.64
CA SER A 128 16.15 -2.66 29.27
C SER A 128 17.07 -1.89 28.31
N ASP A 129 17.48 -0.65 28.54
CA ASP A 129 17.33 0.28 29.65
C ASP A 129 17.70 1.68 29.11
N LEU A 130 17.09 2.71 29.69
CA LEU A 130 17.65 4.04 29.97
C LEU A 130 18.66 4.63 28.95
N ASP A 131 18.19 5.50 28.05
CA ASP A 131 18.42 6.95 28.15
C ASP A 131 18.19 7.72 26.83
N ALA A 132 17.46 8.83 26.99
CA ALA A 132 17.59 10.08 26.26
C ALA A 132 17.50 10.09 24.72
N ARG A 133 16.33 10.53 24.21
CA ARG A 133 16.19 11.93 23.77
C ARG A 133 14.73 12.35 23.63
N SER A 134 14.36 13.16 24.61
CA SER A 134 13.18 14.02 24.63
C SER A 134 13.13 14.91 23.38
N CYS A 135 12.15 14.69 22.51
CA CYS A 135 11.59 15.74 21.67
C CYS A 135 10.25 16.11 22.29
N LYS A 136 10.23 17.25 22.99
CA LYS A 136 9.05 17.82 23.63
C LYS A 136 7.95 18.03 22.59
N SER A 137 6.86 17.29 22.74
CA SER A 137 5.59 17.55 22.08
C SER A 137 4.84 18.63 22.88
N HIS A 138 4.80 19.85 22.34
CA HIS A 138 3.64 20.72 22.45
C HIS A 138 3.02 20.69 21.04
N VAL A 139 1.71 20.50 20.84
CA VAL A 139 0.60 21.28 21.37
C VAL A 139 -0.66 20.39 21.47
N ASN A 140 -1.46 20.64 22.51
CA ASN A 140 -2.83 20.14 22.66
C ASN A 140 -3.72 20.49 21.47
N ALA A 141 -4.55 19.56 21.01
CA ALA A 141 -5.84 19.90 20.44
C ALA A 141 -6.87 18.92 20.97
N ALA A 142 -7.74 19.46 21.82
CA ALA A 142 -8.85 18.78 22.44
C ALA A 142 -9.78 18.16 21.38
N PHE A 143 -10.26 16.97 21.68
CA PHE A 143 -11.41 16.35 21.03
C PHE A 143 -12.61 17.29 21.17
N ALA A 144 -12.97 17.96 20.09
CA ALA A 144 -14.27 18.62 19.93
C ALA A 144 -15.04 17.91 18.81
N PRO A 145 -16.37 17.76 18.93
CA PRO A 145 -17.17 17.02 17.96
C PRO A 145 -17.11 17.72 16.60
N ALA A 146 -16.80 16.94 15.57
CA ALA A 146 -16.69 17.42 14.20
C ALA A 146 -18.00 18.11 13.75
N PRO A 147 -17.97 19.38 13.30
CA PRO A 147 -19.10 19.94 12.60
C PRO A 147 -19.26 19.20 11.27
N LYS A 148 -20.50 18.82 10.96
CA LYS A 148 -20.88 18.16 9.69
C LYS A 148 -20.39 19.03 8.53
N SER A 149 -19.36 18.57 7.83
CA SER A 149 -18.85 19.25 6.64
C SER A 149 -19.94 19.28 5.56
N PRO A 150 -20.13 20.40 4.85
CA PRO A 150 -21.02 20.43 3.69
C PRO A 150 -20.55 19.39 2.67
N GLU A 151 -21.47 18.60 2.12
CA GLU A 151 -21.19 17.70 1.00
C GLU A 151 -20.74 18.53 -0.20
N THR A 152 -19.43 18.76 -0.31
CA THR A 152 -18.84 19.34 -1.52
C THR A 152 -19.04 18.33 -2.64
N VAL A 153 -19.90 18.68 -3.60
CA VAL A 153 -20.17 17.86 -4.79
C VAL A 153 -18.87 17.70 -5.57
N LEU A 154 -18.26 16.51 -5.47
CA LEU A 154 -17.04 16.18 -6.20
C LEU A 154 -17.34 16.06 -7.70
N CYS A 155 -16.42 16.51 -8.54
CA CYS A 155 -16.51 16.18 -9.97
C CYS A 155 -16.29 14.67 -10.17
N THR A 156 -16.73 14.14 -11.31
CA THR A 156 -16.60 12.69 -11.63
C THR A 156 -15.16 12.18 -11.56
N LYS A 157 -14.17 13.02 -11.89
CA LYS A 157 -12.74 12.68 -11.78
C LYS A 157 -12.27 12.61 -10.33
N CYS A 158 -12.67 13.56 -9.49
CA CYS A 158 -12.40 13.53 -8.04
C CYS A 158 -13.11 12.34 -7.37
N GLU A 159 -14.32 12.02 -7.79
CA GLU A 159 -15.05 10.84 -7.30
C GLU A 159 -14.32 9.54 -7.67
N THR A 160 -13.81 9.45 -8.91
CA THR A 160 -12.99 8.32 -9.35
C THR A 160 -11.70 8.21 -8.53
N LEU A 161 -11.03 9.34 -8.26
CA LEU A 161 -9.83 9.38 -7.43
C LEU A 161 -10.11 9.03 -5.96
N ARG A 162 -11.29 9.41 -5.44
CA ARG A 162 -11.76 9.00 -4.11
C ARG A 162 -11.90 7.49 -4.01
N ILE A 163 -12.41 6.86 -5.07
CA ILE A 163 -12.57 5.40 -5.15
C ILE A 163 -11.22 4.69 -5.37
N ASP A 164 -10.28 5.29 -6.11
CA ASP A 164 -8.93 4.76 -6.37
C ASP A 164 -7.83 5.71 -5.89
N SER A 165 -7.77 5.90 -4.59
CA SER A 165 -6.84 6.83 -3.92
C SER A 165 -5.36 6.43 -4.02
N LEU A 166 -5.02 5.24 -4.52
CA LEU A 166 -3.65 4.73 -4.56
C LEU A 166 -3.02 4.81 -5.95
N SER A 167 -3.25 5.88 -6.72
CA SER A 167 -2.75 6.03 -8.08
C SER A 167 -1.38 6.74 -8.14
N SER A 168 -0.52 6.36 -9.09
CA SER A 168 0.78 7.04 -9.30
C SER A 168 0.62 8.50 -9.71
N HIS A 169 -0.50 8.84 -10.33
CA HIS A 169 -0.88 10.17 -10.73
C HIS A 169 -2.34 10.42 -10.32
N GLY A 170 -2.64 11.65 -9.89
CA GLY A 170 -4.01 12.11 -9.77
C GLY A 170 -4.64 12.27 -11.15
N HIS A 171 -5.77 12.99 -11.24
CA HIS A 171 -6.32 13.36 -12.55
C HIS A 171 -5.71 14.68 -13.05
N ASP A 172 -5.79 14.89 -14.36
CA ASP A 172 -5.31 16.06 -15.11
C ASP A 172 -5.76 17.44 -14.56
N ALA A 173 -6.94 17.52 -13.96
CA ALA A 173 -7.44 18.76 -13.37
C ALA A 173 -6.84 19.13 -11.99
N LEU A 174 -5.94 18.31 -11.41
CA LEU A 174 -5.24 18.64 -10.16
C LEU A 174 -3.97 19.44 -10.43
N HIS A 175 -3.80 20.57 -9.74
CA HIS A 175 -2.53 21.32 -9.73
C HIS A 175 -2.01 21.48 -8.30
N PRO A 176 -0.69 21.46 -8.09
CA PRO A 176 -0.12 21.71 -6.78
C PRO A 176 -0.45 23.13 -6.32
N ILE A 177 -0.85 23.25 -5.07
CA ILE A 177 -1.08 24.53 -4.37
C ILE A 177 -0.08 24.73 -3.22
N SER A 178 0.61 23.68 -2.79
CA SER A 178 1.68 23.75 -1.80
C SER A 178 3.03 23.33 -2.37
N GLY A 179 4.10 23.72 -1.69
CA GLY A 179 5.40 23.08 -1.83
C GLY A 179 5.40 21.66 -1.22
N ILE A 180 6.54 20.98 -1.37
CA ILE A 180 6.79 19.69 -0.73
C ILE A 180 6.95 19.90 0.77
N HIS A 181 6.17 19.19 1.57
CA HIS A 181 6.35 19.12 3.02
C HIS A 181 6.40 17.66 3.47
N PHE A 182 6.99 17.39 4.64
CA PHE A 182 7.07 16.04 5.17
C PHE A 182 6.14 15.91 6.37
N ARG A 183 5.37 14.83 6.40
CA ARG A 183 4.54 14.45 7.54
C ARG A 183 4.95 13.07 8.04
N CYS A 184 4.98 12.90 9.36
CA CYS A 184 5.06 11.58 9.96
C CYS A 184 3.65 11.00 10.03
N ILE A 185 3.39 9.91 9.31
CA ILE A 185 2.10 9.22 9.34
C ILE A 185 2.28 7.88 10.04
N GLY A 186 1.98 7.84 11.35
CA GLY A 186 2.10 6.62 12.17
C GLY A 186 3.53 6.08 12.28
N SER A 187 3.94 5.58 13.45
CA SER A 187 5.19 4.84 13.64
C SER A 187 6.48 5.50 13.10
N GLY A 188 6.52 6.83 12.96
CA GLY A 188 7.71 7.59 12.54
C GLY A 188 8.05 7.53 11.04
N VAL A 189 7.16 7.03 10.18
CA VAL A 189 7.41 7.00 8.73
C VAL A 189 7.26 8.40 8.13
N LEU A 190 8.37 8.93 7.59
CA LEU A 190 8.38 10.19 6.86
C LEU A 190 7.73 10.00 5.47
N VAL A 191 6.67 10.77 5.25
CA VAL A 191 5.90 10.79 4.00
C VAL A 191 6.01 12.18 3.39
N GLU A 192 6.47 12.25 2.15
CA GLU A 192 6.41 13.45 1.31
C GLU A 192 4.94 13.74 1.01
N ALA A 193 4.48 14.95 1.34
CA ALA A 193 3.12 15.41 1.14
C ALA A 193 3.12 16.67 0.25
N ILE A 194 2.20 16.72 -0.71
CA ILE A 194 1.96 17.90 -1.56
C ILE A 194 0.46 18.10 -1.72
N GLU A 195 -0.04 19.28 -1.38
CA GLU A 195 -1.43 19.64 -1.58
C GLU A 195 -1.67 20.08 -3.02
N HIS A 196 -2.78 19.62 -3.57
CA HIS A 196 -3.27 19.92 -4.90
C HIS A 196 -4.72 20.39 -4.83
N GLU A 197 -5.10 21.28 -5.72
CA GLU A 197 -6.49 21.70 -5.87
C GLU A 197 -7.03 21.24 -7.23
N CYS A 198 -8.27 20.76 -7.24
CA CYS A 198 -8.97 20.44 -8.47
C CYS A 198 -9.57 21.70 -9.09
N ARG A 199 -9.20 22.04 -10.33
CA ARG A 199 -9.75 23.23 -11.03
C ARG A 199 -11.24 23.17 -11.33
N ILE A 200 -11.86 21.98 -11.23
CA ILE A 200 -13.26 21.77 -11.62
C ILE A 200 -14.18 21.94 -10.41
N CYS A 201 -13.84 21.33 -9.28
CA CYS A 201 -14.69 21.32 -8.08
C CYS A 201 -14.03 21.94 -6.84
N CYS A 202 -12.85 22.56 -7.02
CA CYS A 202 -12.05 23.21 -5.97
C CYS A 202 -11.73 22.31 -4.77
N THR A 203 -11.89 20.99 -4.90
CA THR A 203 -11.56 20.06 -3.83
C THR A 203 -10.04 20.00 -3.65
N THR A 204 -9.60 20.17 -2.42
CA THR A 204 -8.19 20.03 -2.05
C THR A 204 -7.85 18.57 -1.78
N TRP A 205 -6.75 18.10 -2.35
CA TRP A 205 -6.21 16.76 -2.23
C TRP A 205 -4.78 16.82 -1.71
N THR A 206 -4.43 15.99 -0.73
CA THR A 206 -3.04 15.75 -0.36
C THR A 206 -2.53 14.50 -1.08
N ARG A 207 -1.44 14.68 -1.82
CA ARG A 207 -0.64 13.60 -2.40
C ARG A 207 0.44 13.18 -1.42
N HIS A 208 0.45 11.92 -1.03
CA HIS A 208 1.39 11.32 -0.09
C HIS A 208 2.30 10.34 -0.80
N ARG A 209 3.61 10.46 -0.62
CA ARG A 209 4.62 9.57 -1.17
C ARG A 209 5.63 9.22 -0.10
N SER A 210 5.73 7.94 0.22
CA SER A 210 6.80 7.45 1.10
C SER A 210 7.98 6.97 0.26
N ALA A 211 9.22 7.22 0.73
CA ALA A 211 10.42 6.68 0.10
C ALA A 211 10.46 5.13 0.11
N SER A 212 9.78 4.50 1.07
CA SER A 212 9.62 3.04 1.15
C SER A 212 8.41 2.52 0.36
N SER A 213 7.64 3.41 -0.27
CA SER A 213 6.48 3.09 -1.09
C SER A 213 6.75 3.40 -2.56
N LEU A 214 6.59 2.40 -3.43
CA LEU A 214 6.49 2.62 -4.87
C LEU A 214 5.16 3.28 -5.27
N PHE A 215 4.26 3.49 -4.31
CA PHE A 215 2.91 4.01 -4.52
C PHE A 215 2.78 5.41 -3.95
N VAL A 216 1.92 6.19 -4.61
CA VAL A 216 1.44 7.48 -4.15
C VAL A 216 0.01 7.28 -3.65
N SER A 217 -0.32 7.80 -2.48
CA SER A 217 -1.68 7.83 -1.94
C SER A 217 -2.25 9.24 -1.98
N TRP A 218 -3.57 9.35 -2.15
CA TRP A 218 -4.30 10.59 -2.27
C TRP A 218 -5.37 10.64 -1.19
N SER A 219 -5.48 11.74 -0.46
CA SER A 219 -6.54 11.97 0.53
C SER A 219 -7.15 13.34 0.33
N ILE A 220 -8.46 13.48 0.52
CA ILE A 220 -9.11 14.80 0.51
C ILE A 220 -8.65 15.56 1.76
N SER A 221 -8.15 16.78 1.58
CA SER A 221 -7.83 17.67 2.69
C SER A 221 -9.12 18.32 3.15
N THR A 222 -9.55 18.03 4.38
CA THR A 222 -10.56 18.86 5.04
C THR A 222 -9.87 20.15 5.45
N GLN A 223 -10.13 21.25 4.73
CA GLN A 223 -9.82 22.58 5.25
C GLN A 223 -10.66 22.74 6.53
N GLY A 224 -9.97 22.87 7.66
CA GLY A 224 -10.53 23.44 8.89
C GLY A 224 -10.40 24.94 8.87
#